data_AF-A0A0F0L1B2-F1
#
_entry.id   AF-A0A0F0L1B2-F1
#
_cell.length_a   1.000
_cell.length_b   1.000
_cell.length_c   1.000
_cell.angle_alpha   90.00
_cell.angle_beta   90.00
_cell.angle_gamma   90.00
#
_symmetry.space_group_name_H-M   'P 1'
#
loop_
_entity.id
_entity.type
_entity.pdbx_description
1 polymer ?
#
loop_
_entity_poly.entity_id
_entity_poly.type
_entity_poly.pdbx_seq_one_letter_code
_entity_poly.pdbx_strand_id
1 'polypeptide(L)'
;MQRVDPVSAYPPASSRTIEQWLDPDLGSRYSAEFGTRLREIADARAGVAAMWAAFLSLGLSAVLFALVMLAVTARVDATVPWMIAGAAVAAVSALFLRRVRRWMPRPGASVASRGPGDLRGGLWAAGAILVALNALFAISVLTTGDFGPILFVDLGTVLLLASAFIVPPAIIGRSRETLRRQAAKDPRLLATLERERLTWTPRPGTSMFGPL
;
A
#
# COMPACT_ATOMS: atom_id res chain seq x y z
N MET A 1 -31.44 -23.34 21.67
CA MET A 1 -30.39 -23.03 20.68
C MET A 1 -29.03 -23.15 21.36
N GLN A 2 -28.30 -24.25 21.14
CA GLN A 2 -26.92 -24.38 21.61
C GLN A 2 -26.04 -23.46 20.75
N ARG A 3 -25.47 -22.43 21.36
CA ARG A 3 -24.41 -21.61 20.75
C ARG A 3 -23.18 -22.50 20.66
N VAL A 4 -22.94 -23.08 19.48
CA VAL A 4 -21.67 -23.74 19.19
C VAL A 4 -20.65 -22.62 19.03
N ASP A 5 -19.89 -22.36 20.11
CA ASP A 5 -18.77 -21.43 20.01
C ASP A 5 -17.72 -22.06 19.11
N PRO A 6 -17.31 -21.39 18.01
CA PRO A 6 -16.22 -21.88 17.19
C PRO A 6 -14.98 -22.02 18.08
N VAL A 7 -14.36 -23.20 18.07
CA VAL A 7 -13.11 -23.47 18.81
C VAL A 7 -12.03 -22.57 18.22
N SER A 8 -11.90 -21.39 18.80
CA SER A 8 -10.91 -20.40 18.44
C SER A 8 -9.60 -20.75 19.12
N ALA A 9 -8.50 -20.76 18.35
CA ALA A 9 -7.15 -20.86 18.90
C ALA A 9 -6.75 -19.64 19.75
N TYR A 10 -7.57 -18.58 19.73
CA TYR A 10 -7.36 -17.35 20.48
C TYR A 10 -8.34 -17.23 21.66
N PRO A 11 -7.87 -16.71 22.81
CA PRO A 11 -8.75 -16.37 23.92
C PRO A 11 -9.74 -15.27 23.49
N PRO A 12 -10.87 -15.11 24.22
CA PRO A 12 -11.88 -14.12 23.87
C PRO A 12 -11.28 -12.71 23.80
N ALA A 13 -11.85 -11.84 22.94
CA ALA A 13 -11.33 -10.48 22.70
C ALA A 13 -11.19 -9.66 24.01
N SER A 14 -12.08 -9.89 24.98
CA SER A 14 -12.09 -9.25 26.30
C SER A 14 -10.99 -9.71 27.25
N SER A 15 -10.30 -10.82 26.96
CA SER A 15 -9.29 -11.40 27.86
C SER A 15 -8.00 -10.57 28.01
N ARG A 16 -7.74 -9.66 27.06
CA ARG A 16 -6.50 -8.86 26.99
C ARG A 16 -6.78 -7.47 26.48
N THR A 17 -6.10 -6.46 27.01
CA THR A 17 -6.23 -5.06 26.55
C THR A 17 -5.76 -4.91 25.10
N ILE A 18 -6.19 -3.85 24.40
CA ILE A 18 -5.70 -3.58 23.03
C ILE A 18 -4.18 -3.47 22.96
N GLU A 19 -3.55 -2.90 23.99
CA GLU A 19 -2.10 -2.77 24.08
C GLU A 19 -1.41 -4.14 24.08
N GLN A 20 -1.95 -5.10 24.83
CA GLN A 20 -1.47 -6.48 24.84
C GLN A 20 -1.69 -7.20 23.50
N TRP A 21 -2.77 -6.88 22.78
CA TRP A 21 -3.02 -7.43 21.44
C TRP A 21 -2.13 -6.83 20.35
N LEU A 22 -1.64 -5.60 20.56
CA LEU A 22 -0.69 -4.91 19.67
C LEU A 22 0.77 -5.27 19.94
N ASP A 23 1.05 -5.97 21.04
CA ASP A 23 2.38 -6.40 21.45
C ASP A 23 3.07 -7.25 20.35
N PRO A 24 4.24 -6.84 19.84
CA PRO A 24 4.98 -7.60 18.82
C PRO A 24 5.32 -9.03 19.28
N ASP A 25 5.56 -9.23 20.57
CA ASP A 25 5.91 -10.54 21.12
C ASP A 25 4.73 -11.50 21.13
N LEU A 26 3.51 -10.97 21.17
CA LEU A 26 2.32 -11.80 21.03
C LEU A 26 2.13 -12.22 19.57
N GLY A 27 2.31 -11.30 18.63
CA GLY A 27 2.20 -11.58 17.20
C GLY A 27 3.20 -12.59 16.68
N SER A 28 4.39 -12.70 17.29
CA SER A 28 5.43 -13.67 16.90
C SER A 28 5.14 -15.10 17.40
N ARG A 29 4.40 -15.25 18.49
CA ARG A 29 4.02 -16.56 19.05
C ARG A 29 2.89 -17.26 18.30
N TYR A 30 2.08 -16.50 17.55
CA TYR A 30 0.96 -17.04 16.78
C TYR A 30 1.25 -17.00 15.28
N SER A 31 1.02 -18.11 14.57
CA SER A 31 1.31 -18.23 13.13
C SER A 31 0.73 -17.07 12.33
N ALA A 32 1.49 -16.61 11.34
CA ALA A 32 1.09 -15.56 10.40
C ALA A 32 -0.12 -15.96 9.54
N GLU A 33 -0.41 -17.26 9.43
CA GLU A 33 -1.48 -17.81 8.60
C GLU A 33 -2.88 -17.58 9.16
N PHE A 34 -3.00 -17.37 10.47
CA PHE A 34 -4.29 -17.09 11.07
C PHE A 34 -4.64 -15.61 10.86
N GLY A 35 -5.66 -15.36 10.03
CA GLY A 35 -6.27 -14.05 9.89
C GLY A 35 -6.89 -13.62 11.22
N THR A 36 -6.46 -12.47 11.75
CA THR A 36 -7.05 -11.84 12.93
C THR A 36 -7.73 -10.54 12.52
N ARG A 37 -8.66 -10.04 13.33
CA ARG A 37 -9.33 -8.77 13.02
C ARG A 37 -8.33 -7.62 12.98
N LEU A 38 -7.36 -7.60 13.88
CA LEU A 38 -6.32 -6.57 13.87
C LEU A 38 -5.46 -6.61 12.60
N ARG A 39 -5.10 -7.82 12.12
CA ARG A 39 -4.41 -7.99 10.83
C ARG A 39 -5.27 -7.51 9.66
N GLU A 40 -6.56 -7.89 9.63
CA GLU A 40 -7.50 -7.43 8.60
C GLU A 40 -7.60 -5.89 8.57
N ILE A 41 -7.67 -5.24 9.74
CA ILE A 41 -7.69 -3.77 9.84
C ILE A 41 -6.38 -3.18 9.32
N ALA A 42 -5.24 -3.75 9.70
CA ALA A 42 -3.93 -3.29 9.25
C ALA A 42 -3.81 -3.40 7.72
N ASP A 43 -4.19 -4.53 7.16
CA ASP A 43 -4.05 -4.83 5.73
C ASP A 43 -5.05 -4.02 4.88
N ALA A 44 -6.30 -3.87 5.33
CA ALA A 44 -7.27 -3.03 4.65
C ALA A 44 -6.85 -1.55 4.64
N ARG A 45 -6.36 -1.02 5.77
CA ARG A 45 -5.85 0.35 5.84
C ARG A 45 -4.59 0.53 4.98
N ALA A 46 -3.68 -0.45 5.01
CA ALA A 46 -2.47 -0.41 4.21
C ALA A 46 -2.77 -0.53 2.72
N GLY A 47 -3.72 -1.36 2.29
CA GLY A 47 -4.12 -1.50 0.88
C GLY A 47 -4.68 -0.20 0.31
N VAL A 48 -5.61 0.45 1.02
CA VAL A 48 -6.15 1.74 0.59
C VAL A 48 -5.06 2.83 0.62
N ALA A 49 -4.20 2.85 1.63
CA ALA A 49 -3.08 3.78 1.69
C ALA A 49 -2.07 3.55 0.55
N ALA A 50 -1.77 2.30 0.23
CA ALA A 50 -0.87 1.91 -0.84
C ALA A 50 -1.41 2.33 -2.21
N MET A 51 -2.70 2.16 -2.47
CA MET A 51 -3.37 2.63 -3.68
C MET A 51 -3.22 4.16 -3.85
N TRP A 52 -3.56 4.95 -2.82
CA TRP A 52 -3.42 6.39 -2.92
C TRP A 52 -1.97 6.87 -2.95
N ALA A 53 -1.04 6.15 -2.31
CA ALA A 53 0.37 6.43 -2.43
C ALA A 53 0.92 6.11 -3.82
N ALA A 54 0.41 5.08 -4.49
CA ALA A 54 0.73 4.78 -5.88
C ALA A 54 0.31 5.94 -6.79
N PHE A 55 -0.93 6.44 -6.63
CA PHE A 55 -1.40 7.59 -7.39
C PHE A 55 -0.63 8.88 -7.07
N LEU A 56 -0.26 9.09 -5.80
CA LEU A 56 0.61 10.19 -5.42
C LEU A 56 1.97 10.09 -6.11
N SER A 57 2.61 8.92 -6.06
CA SER A 57 3.88 8.65 -6.72
C SER A 57 3.78 8.85 -8.23
N LEU A 58 2.71 8.37 -8.85
CA LEU A 58 2.44 8.53 -10.28
C LEU A 58 2.26 10.00 -10.66
N GLY A 59 1.51 10.78 -9.88
CA GLY A 59 1.34 12.22 -10.11
C GLY A 59 2.66 12.98 -9.99
N LEU A 60 3.46 12.69 -8.97
CA LEU A 60 4.81 13.27 -8.79
C LEU A 60 5.76 12.87 -9.91
N SER A 61 5.69 11.61 -10.35
CA SER A 61 6.46 11.08 -11.47
C SER A 61 6.11 11.78 -12.78
N ALA A 62 4.82 12.01 -13.05
CA ALA A 62 4.36 12.74 -14.23
C ALA A 62 4.85 14.20 -14.22
N VAL A 63 4.84 14.87 -13.06
CA VAL A 63 5.40 16.23 -12.91
C VAL A 63 6.89 16.25 -13.17
N LEU A 64 7.64 15.32 -12.57
CA LEU A 64 9.09 15.22 -12.76
C LEU A 64 9.44 14.93 -14.22
N PHE A 65 8.72 14.00 -14.84
CA PHE A 65 8.89 13.65 -16.25
C PHE A 65 8.60 14.84 -17.17
N ALA A 66 7.49 15.55 -16.94
CA ALA A 66 7.14 16.76 -17.68
C ALA A 66 8.18 17.87 -17.50
N LEU A 67 8.77 17.99 -16.31
CA LEU A 67 9.83 18.98 -16.03
C LEU A 67 11.12 18.65 -16.78
N VAL A 68 11.53 17.38 -16.80
CA VAL A 68 12.67 16.92 -17.60
C VAL A 68 12.41 17.15 -19.09
N MET A 69 11.21 16.83 -19.58
CA MET A 69 10.80 17.10 -20.96
C MET A 69 10.86 18.59 -21.29
N LEU A 70 10.36 19.45 -20.41
CA LEU A 70 10.39 20.88 -20.60
C LEU A 70 11.83 21.40 -20.68
N ALA A 71 12.71 20.91 -19.80
CA ALA A 71 14.11 21.31 -19.77
C ALA A 71 14.86 20.93 -21.06
N VAL A 72 14.56 19.77 -21.66
CA VAL A 72 15.25 19.31 -22.88
C VAL A 72 14.63 19.87 -24.15
N THR A 73 13.29 19.94 -24.23
CA THR A 73 12.58 20.30 -25.48
C THR A 73 12.21 21.77 -25.57
N ALA A 74 12.19 22.50 -24.44
CA ALA A 74 11.67 23.86 -24.31
C ALA A 74 10.20 24.05 -24.76
N ARG A 75 9.43 22.97 -24.91
CA ARG A 75 8.04 22.98 -25.40
C ARG A 75 7.02 23.18 -24.29
N VAL A 76 6.89 24.43 -23.85
CA VAL A 76 5.99 24.85 -22.76
C VAL A 76 4.52 24.44 -23.03
N ASP A 77 4.06 24.62 -24.25
CA ASP A 77 2.71 24.31 -24.72
C ASP A 77 2.34 22.83 -24.51
N ALA A 78 3.28 21.94 -24.77
CA ALA A 78 3.08 20.51 -24.64
C ALA A 78 3.25 20.01 -23.19
N THR A 79 4.19 20.55 -22.43
CA THR A 79 4.58 19.98 -21.12
C THR A 79 3.78 20.52 -19.95
N VAL A 80 3.37 21.79 -19.98
CA VAL A 80 2.66 22.44 -18.86
C VAL A 80 1.31 21.77 -18.55
N PRO A 81 0.45 21.42 -19.54
CA PRO A 81 -0.80 20.73 -19.25
C PRO A 81 -0.60 19.39 -18.52
N TRP A 82 0.41 18.61 -18.91
CA TRP A 82 0.75 17.35 -18.24
C TRP A 82 1.27 17.56 -16.82
N MET A 83 2.07 18.60 -16.61
CA MET A 83 2.55 18.97 -15.29
C MET A 83 1.39 19.34 -14.36
N ILE A 84 0.44 20.15 -14.84
CA ILE A 84 -0.76 20.52 -14.07
C ILE A 84 -1.60 19.28 -13.74
N ALA A 85 -1.83 18.40 -14.72
CA ALA A 85 -2.58 17.17 -14.52
C ALA A 85 -1.91 16.26 -13.48
N GLY A 86 -0.59 16.05 -13.58
CA GLY A 86 0.18 15.27 -12.60
C GLY A 86 0.13 15.87 -11.20
N ALA A 87 0.26 17.20 -11.09
CA ALA A 87 0.17 17.92 -9.83
C ALA A 87 -1.23 17.81 -9.20
N ALA A 88 -2.29 17.87 -10.01
CA ALA A 88 -3.66 17.70 -9.54
C ALA A 88 -3.89 16.28 -9.00
N VAL A 89 -3.44 15.24 -9.71
CA VAL A 89 -3.50 13.85 -9.25
C VAL A 89 -2.72 13.67 -7.93
N ALA A 90 -1.51 14.23 -7.84
CA ALA A 90 -0.71 14.20 -6.62
C ALA A 90 -1.43 14.88 -5.45
N ALA A 91 -1.97 16.08 -5.65
CA ALA A 91 -2.69 16.83 -4.62
C ALA A 91 -3.92 16.08 -4.11
N VAL A 92 -4.76 15.58 -5.03
CA VAL A 92 -5.95 14.78 -4.68
C VAL A 92 -5.54 13.53 -3.91
N SER A 93 -4.53 12.81 -4.38
CA SER A 93 -4.03 11.60 -3.73
C SER A 93 -3.48 11.88 -2.33
N ALA A 94 -2.78 12.99 -2.13
CA ALA A 94 -2.31 13.42 -0.82
C ALA A 94 -3.46 13.74 0.16
N LEU A 95 -4.54 14.36 -0.32
CA LEU A 95 -5.74 14.60 0.48
C LEU A 95 -6.42 13.29 0.90
N PHE A 96 -6.55 12.33 -0.03
CA PHE A 96 -7.11 11.03 0.30
C PHE A 96 -6.21 10.23 1.24
N LEU A 97 -4.89 10.28 1.10
CA LEU A 97 -3.96 9.67 2.06
C LEU A 97 -4.16 10.22 3.48
N ARG A 98 -4.37 11.54 3.62
CA ARG A 98 -4.69 12.15 4.92
C ARG A 98 -6.03 11.64 5.46
N ARG A 99 -7.03 11.45 4.59
CA ARG A 99 -8.34 10.92 4.96
C ARG A 99 -8.29 9.46 5.40
N VAL A 100 -7.52 8.62 4.72
CA VAL A 100 -7.35 7.18 5.01
C VAL A 100 -6.78 6.95 6.41
N ARG A 101 -5.92 7.86 6.90
CA ARG A 101 -5.41 7.78 8.28
C ARG A 101 -6.52 7.78 9.33
N ARG A 102 -7.66 8.43 9.06
CA ARG A 102 -8.80 8.50 9.99
C ARG A 102 -9.88 7.46 9.72
N TRP A 103 -9.75 6.68 8.65
CA TRP A 103 -10.76 5.72 8.23
C TRP A 103 -10.58 4.38 8.96
N MET A 104 -11.70 3.79 9.36
CA MET A 104 -11.78 2.46 9.98
C MET A 104 -12.50 1.49 9.04
N PRO A 105 -11.88 0.37 8.63
CA PRO A 105 -12.50 -0.60 7.74
C PRO A 105 -13.61 -1.37 8.47
N ARG A 106 -14.69 -1.70 7.74
CA ARG A 106 -15.80 -2.51 8.28
C ARG A 106 -15.37 -3.97 8.49
N PRO A 107 -15.98 -4.72 9.42
CA PRO A 107 -15.77 -6.16 9.59
C PRO A 107 -16.07 -6.94 8.31
N GLY A 108 -15.19 -7.87 7.92
CA GLY A 108 -15.36 -8.73 6.75
C GLY A 108 -15.02 -8.06 5.42
N ALA A 109 -14.59 -6.80 5.43
CA ALA A 109 -14.07 -6.12 4.25
C ALA A 109 -12.59 -6.50 4.04
N SER A 110 -12.35 -7.78 3.75
CA SER A 110 -11.02 -8.24 3.37
C SER A 110 -10.75 -7.82 1.93
N VAL A 111 -9.74 -6.97 1.75
CA VAL A 111 -9.24 -6.63 0.42
C VAL A 111 -8.19 -7.68 0.08
N ALA A 112 -8.56 -8.64 -0.77
CA ALA A 112 -7.62 -9.61 -1.29
C ALA A 112 -6.64 -8.91 -2.25
N SER A 113 -5.45 -8.59 -1.76
CA SER A 113 -4.33 -8.16 -2.60
C SER A 113 -3.72 -9.39 -3.25
N ARG A 114 -3.75 -9.46 -4.60
CA ARG A 114 -3.01 -10.48 -5.39
C ARG A 114 -1.66 -9.96 -5.91
N GLY A 115 -1.13 -8.89 -5.32
CA GLY A 115 0.14 -8.28 -5.71
C GLY A 115 1.34 -8.79 -4.89
N PRO A 116 2.57 -8.33 -5.21
CA PRO A 116 3.74 -8.60 -4.39
C PRO A 116 3.51 -8.16 -2.95
N GLY A 117 3.63 -9.10 -2.01
CA GLY A 117 3.34 -8.86 -0.58
C GLY A 117 4.44 -8.06 0.14
N ASP A 118 5.62 -7.92 -0.48
CA ASP A 118 6.79 -7.30 0.11
C ASP A 118 7.57 -6.42 -0.89
N LEU A 119 8.41 -5.53 -0.35
CA LEU A 119 9.26 -4.65 -1.15
C LEU A 119 10.20 -5.43 -2.08
N ARG A 120 10.72 -6.58 -1.61
CA ARG A 120 11.64 -7.40 -2.39
C ARG A 120 10.96 -8.01 -3.62
N GLY A 121 9.75 -8.56 -3.47
CA GLY A 121 8.95 -9.04 -4.59
C GLY A 121 8.58 -7.93 -5.57
N GLY A 122 8.25 -6.74 -5.05
CA GLY A 122 8.02 -5.55 -5.87
C GLY A 122 9.24 -5.13 -6.71
N LEU A 123 10.42 -5.10 -6.10
CA LEU A 123 11.69 -4.80 -6.77
C LEU A 123 12.04 -5.85 -7.84
N TRP A 124 11.86 -7.13 -7.55
CA TRP A 124 12.09 -8.20 -8.52
C TRP A 124 11.14 -8.11 -9.71
N ALA A 125 9.85 -7.86 -9.48
CA ALA A 125 8.88 -7.68 -10.55
C ALA A 125 9.22 -6.47 -11.43
N ALA A 126 9.48 -5.32 -10.81
CA ALA A 126 9.88 -4.10 -11.53
C ALA A 126 11.18 -4.32 -12.33
N GLY A 127 12.19 -4.92 -11.70
CA GLY A 127 13.48 -5.18 -12.34
C GLY A 127 13.37 -6.16 -13.52
N ALA A 128 12.60 -7.24 -13.38
CA ALA A 128 12.38 -8.20 -14.46
C ALA A 128 11.69 -7.55 -15.67
N ILE A 129 10.66 -6.74 -15.43
CA ILE A 129 9.97 -5.99 -16.49
C ILE A 129 10.92 -4.99 -17.14
N LEU A 130 11.69 -4.25 -16.34
CA LEU A 130 12.62 -3.25 -16.84
C LEU A 130 13.72 -3.87 -17.71
N VAL A 131 14.28 -5.01 -17.32
CA VAL A 131 15.28 -5.75 -18.09
C VAL A 131 14.68 -6.25 -19.41
N ALA A 132 13.48 -6.81 -19.39
CA ALA A 132 12.80 -7.27 -20.59
C ALA A 132 12.53 -6.11 -21.58
N LEU A 133 12.06 -4.96 -21.08
CA LEU A 133 11.83 -3.78 -21.90
C LEU A 133 13.14 -3.19 -22.45
N ASN A 134 14.19 -3.12 -21.64
CA ASN A 134 15.50 -2.64 -22.09
C ASN A 134 16.13 -3.53 -23.16
N ALA A 135 15.92 -4.86 -23.10
CA ALA A 135 16.33 -5.76 -24.17
C ALA A 135 15.64 -5.43 -25.50
N LEU A 136 14.34 -5.09 -25.47
CA LEU A 136 13.60 -4.65 -26.65
C LEU A 136 14.08 -3.28 -27.14
N PHE A 137 14.33 -2.35 -26.22
CA PHE A 137 14.86 -1.03 -26.57
C PHE A 137 16.26 -1.11 -27.19
N ALA A 138 17.13 -2.01 -26.72
CA ALA A 138 18.43 -2.22 -27.33
C ALA A 138 18.33 -2.62 -28.82
N ILE A 139 17.36 -3.48 -29.17
CA ILE A 139 17.08 -3.83 -30.57
C ILE A 139 16.63 -2.59 -31.37
N SER A 140 15.78 -1.76 -30.77
CA SER A 140 15.33 -0.51 -31.40
C SER A 140 16.50 0.46 -31.61
N VAL A 141 17.39 0.66 -30.63
CA VAL A 141 18.58 1.52 -30.77
C VAL A 141 19.46 1.03 -31.91
N LEU A 142 19.68 -0.29 -32.00
CA LEU A 142 20.51 -0.89 -33.06
C LEU A 142 19.91 -0.70 -34.46
N THR A 143 18.58 -0.57 -34.57
CA THR A 143 17.90 -0.39 -35.87
C THR A 143 17.74 1.07 -36.28
N THR A 144 17.44 1.97 -35.34
CA THR A 144 17.18 3.39 -35.65
C THR A 144 18.41 4.29 -35.48
N GLY A 145 19.38 3.88 -34.65
CA GLY A 145 20.57 4.68 -34.32
C GLY A 145 20.31 5.90 -33.45
N ASP A 146 19.06 6.15 -33.03
CA ASP A 146 18.69 7.30 -32.20
C ASP A 146 18.36 6.84 -30.76
N PHE A 147 19.12 7.37 -29.81
CA PHE A 147 18.99 7.06 -28.39
C PHE A 147 18.05 8.03 -27.65
N GLY A 148 17.80 9.21 -28.20
CA GLY A 148 17.09 10.30 -27.51
C GLY A 148 15.68 9.92 -27.05
N PRO A 149 14.78 9.51 -27.95
CA PRO A 149 13.42 9.09 -27.59
C PRO A 149 13.39 7.91 -26.62
N ILE A 150 14.34 6.97 -26.77
CA ILE A 150 14.41 5.76 -25.96
C ILE A 150 14.77 6.07 -24.51
N LEU A 151 15.69 7.00 -24.27
CA LEU A 151 16.03 7.45 -22.92
C LEU A 151 14.80 8.01 -22.19
N PHE A 152 13.96 8.77 -22.88
CA PHE A 152 12.75 9.31 -22.28
C PHE A 152 11.70 8.24 -21.98
N VAL A 153 11.51 7.28 -22.90
CA VAL A 153 10.60 6.15 -22.65
C VAL A 153 11.10 5.31 -21.47
N ASP A 154 12.41 5.06 -21.37
CA ASP A 154 13.00 4.32 -20.25
C ASP A 154 12.83 5.07 -18.93
N LEU A 155 13.11 6.38 -18.88
CA LEU A 155 12.86 7.20 -17.70
C LEU A 155 11.39 7.16 -17.26
N GLY A 156 10.45 7.32 -18.21
CA GLY A 156 9.03 7.22 -17.94
C GLY A 156 8.63 5.84 -17.41
N THR A 157 9.22 4.78 -17.97
CA THR A 157 9.02 3.39 -17.57
C THR A 157 9.52 3.15 -16.15
N VAL A 158 10.72 3.60 -15.80
CA VAL A 158 11.28 3.46 -14.44
C VAL A 158 10.38 4.15 -13.42
N LEU A 159 9.95 5.38 -13.69
CA LEU A 159 9.06 6.13 -12.80
C LEU A 159 7.69 5.46 -12.62
N LEU A 160 7.14 4.92 -13.72
CA LEU A 160 5.88 4.17 -13.71
C LEU A 160 6.01 2.88 -12.89
N LEU A 161 7.06 2.09 -13.14
CA LEU A 161 7.33 0.84 -12.42
C LEU A 161 7.57 1.08 -10.94
N ALA A 162 8.30 2.14 -10.58
CA ALA A 162 8.49 2.51 -9.17
C ALA A 162 7.16 2.82 -8.49
N SER A 163 6.31 3.61 -9.16
CA SER A 163 4.99 3.99 -8.64
C SER A 163 4.04 2.80 -8.50
N ALA A 164 4.07 1.83 -9.42
CA ALA A 164 3.14 0.70 -9.45
C ALA A 164 3.62 -0.54 -8.67
N PHE A 165 4.92 -0.83 -8.67
CA PHE A 165 5.47 -2.09 -8.14
C PHE A 165 6.36 -1.91 -6.92
N ILE A 166 6.91 -0.71 -6.66
CA ILE A 166 7.78 -0.49 -5.50
C ILE A 166 6.98 0.16 -4.36
N VAL A 167 6.26 1.25 -4.64
CA VAL A 167 5.53 2.01 -3.61
C VAL A 167 4.45 1.19 -2.90
N PRO A 168 3.56 0.45 -3.58
CA PRO A 168 2.49 -0.26 -2.88
C PRO A 168 3.02 -1.38 -1.96
N PRO A 169 3.92 -2.28 -2.42
CA PRO A 169 4.46 -3.32 -1.54
C PRO A 169 5.31 -2.76 -0.39
N ALA A 170 5.99 -1.62 -0.56
CA ALA A 170 6.73 -0.95 0.51
C ALA A 170 5.82 -0.46 1.66
N ILE A 171 4.55 -0.17 1.36
CA ILE A 171 3.55 0.27 2.33
C ILE A 171 2.85 -0.94 2.95
N ILE A 172 2.43 -1.90 2.12
CA ILE A 172 1.74 -3.13 2.56
C ILE A 172 2.66 -3.94 3.48
N GLY A 173 3.92 -4.14 3.11
CA GLY A 173 4.88 -4.90 3.93
C GLY A 173 5.15 -4.31 5.32
N ARG A 174 4.76 -3.04 5.56
CA ARG A 174 4.89 -2.35 6.85
C ARG A 174 3.53 -2.04 7.50
N SER A 175 2.46 -2.71 7.07
CA SER A 175 1.08 -2.46 7.55
C SER A 175 0.97 -2.57 9.07
N ARG A 176 1.45 -3.68 9.63
CA ARG A 176 1.38 -4.00 11.07
C ARG A 176 2.17 -3.02 11.92
N GLU A 177 3.43 -2.79 11.57
CA GLU A 177 4.28 -1.82 12.27
C GLU A 177 3.71 -0.40 12.19
N THR A 178 3.16 -0.02 11.03
CA THR A 178 2.52 1.28 10.86
C THR A 178 1.26 1.41 11.72
N LEU A 179 0.44 0.37 11.82
CA LEU A 179 -0.72 0.37 12.72
C LEU A 179 -0.29 0.51 14.18
N ARG A 180 0.72 -0.24 14.64
CA ARG A 180 1.25 -0.12 16.02
C ARG A 180 1.76 1.29 16.29
N ARG A 181 2.60 1.85 15.42
CA ARG A 181 3.14 3.21 15.55
C ARG A 181 2.05 4.28 15.53
N GLN A 182 0.98 4.08 14.75
CA GLN A 182 -0.16 5.01 14.72
C GLN A 182 -1.00 4.89 15.99
N ALA A 183 -1.29 3.68 16.46
CA ALA A 183 -2.06 3.46 17.69
C ALA A 183 -1.34 4.05 18.92
N ALA A 184 -0.01 3.95 18.96
CA ALA A 184 0.80 4.56 20.02
C ALA A 184 0.80 6.11 19.97
N LYS A 185 0.63 6.71 18.79
CA LYS A 185 0.68 8.18 18.61
C LYS A 185 -0.70 8.85 18.65
N ASP A 186 -1.77 8.11 18.33
CA ASP A 186 -3.13 8.65 18.21
C ASP A 186 -4.07 7.98 19.23
N PRO A 187 -4.36 8.65 20.36
CA PRO A 187 -5.28 8.14 21.38
C PRO A 187 -6.68 7.86 20.83
N ARG A 188 -7.12 8.57 19.78
CA ARG A 188 -8.45 8.35 19.18
C ARG A 188 -8.49 7.04 18.41
N LEU A 189 -7.41 6.70 17.70
CA LEU A 189 -7.29 5.41 17.03
C LEU A 189 -7.27 4.27 18.06
N LEU A 190 -6.49 4.42 19.12
CA LEU A 190 -6.43 3.44 20.21
C LEU A 190 -7.80 3.22 20.85
N ALA A 191 -8.52 4.29 21.19
CA ALA A 191 -9.87 4.21 21.74
C ALA A 191 -10.88 3.57 20.77
N THR A 192 -10.71 3.78 19.47
CA THR A 192 -11.57 3.16 18.44
C THR A 192 -11.32 1.66 18.36
N LEU A 193 -10.04 1.23 18.36
CA LEU A 193 -9.66 -0.19 18.39
C LEU A 193 -10.14 -0.87 19.68
N GLU A 194 -10.04 -0.19 20.82
CA GLU A 194 -10.51 -0.70 22.11
C GLU A 194 -12.04 -0.87 22.13
N ARG A 195 -12.78 0.11 21.58
CA ARG A 195 -14.23 -0.02 21.43
C ARG A 195 -14.59 -1.18 20.52
N GLU A 196 -13.90 -1.32 19.38
CA GLU A 196 -14.13 -2.43 18.46
C GLU A 196 -13.87 -3.78 19.13
N ARG A 197 -12.78 -3.92 19.91
CA ARG A 197 -12.48 -5.11 20.73
C ARG A 197 -13.64 -5.48 21.64
N LEU A 198 -14.16 -4.51 22.39
CA LEU A 198 -15.23 -4.74 23.37
C LEU A 198 -16.56 -5.13 22.71
N THR A 199 -16.82 -4.62 21.52
CA THR A 199 -18.04 -4.94 20.74
C THR A 199 -17.87 -6.13 19.80
N TRP A 200 -16.66 -6.72 19.75
CA TRP A 200 -16.35 -7.76 18.78
C TRP A 200 -17.12 -9.05 19.08
N THR A 201 -17.99 -9.41 18.15
CA THR A 201 -18.70 -10.69 18.15
C THR A 201 -18.37 -11.41 16.85
N PRO A 202 -17.64 -12.55 16.91
CA PRO A 202 -17.27 -13.27 15.70
C PRO A 202 -18.53 -13.75 14.98
N ARG A 203 -18.65 -13.41 13.70
CA ARG A 203 -19.66 -13.95 12.78
C ARG A 203 -19.04 -15.10 11.97
N PRO A 204 -19.84 -16.05 11.47
CA PRO A 204 -19.36 -17.05 10.52
C PRO A 204 -18.61 -16.38 9.36
N GLY A 205 -17.37 -16.81 9.10
CA GLY A 205 -16.51 -16.24 8.05
C GLY A 205 -15.74 -14.96 8.42
N THR A 206 -15.83 -14.48 9.67
CA THR A 206 -14.99 -13.37 10.16
C THR A 206 -13.85 -13.86 11.04
N SER A 207 -12.71 -13.17 10.99
CA SER A 207 -11.53 -13.48 11.80
C SER A 207 -11.79 -13.22 13.29
N MET A 208 -11.16 -14.00 14.17
CA MET A 208 -11.15 -13.70 15.61
C MET A 208 -10.33 -12.43 15.88
N PHE A 209 -10.61 -11.69 16.97
CA PHE A 209 -9.98 -10.38 17.21
C PHE A 209 -8.44 -10.45 17.16
N GLY A 210 -7.88 -11.38 17.95
CA GLY A 210 -6.51 -11.92 17.83
C GLY A 210 -5.36 -10.90 17.88
N PRO A 211 -4.10 -11.39 17.88
CA PRO A 211 -2.91 -10.55 17.84
C PRO A 211 -2.66 -9.93 16.47
N LEU A 212 -1.89 -8.84 16.43
CA LEU A 212 -1.44 -8.18 15.20
C LEU A 212 -0.15 -8.78 14.63
#